data_AF-M6FL91-F1
#
_entry.id   AF-M6FL91-F1
#
_cell.length_a   1.000
_cell.length_b   1.000
_cell.length_c   1.000
_cell.angle_alpha   90.00
_cell.angle_beta   90.00
_cell.angle_gamma   90.00
#
_symmetry.space_group_name_H-M   'P 1'
#
loop_
_entity.id
_entity.type
_entity.pdbx_description
1 polymer ?
#
loop_
_entity_poly.entity_id
_entity_poly.type
_entity_poly.pdbx_seq_one_letter_code
_entity_poly.pdbx_strand_id
1 'polypeptide(L)'
;IEALIKRRNIRPHIRKKGEKPLIGKYKGKPIRWVVERTNSWHNRFRAILIRWERKAENYLASLYLASSIIVFNFLIGSFETGS
;
A
#
# COMPACT_ATOMS: atom_id res chain seq x y z
N ILE A 1 10.54 -15.61 -0.10
CA ILE A 1 9.58 -14.71 -0.80
C ILE A 1 9.56 -15.00 -2.31
N GLU A 2 10.69 -14.95 -3.01
CA GLU A 2 10.75 -15.21 -4.46
C GLU A 2 10.21 -16.59 -4.88
N ALA A 3 10.50 -17.66 -4.12
CA ALA A 3 9.96 -18.99 -4.38
C ALA A 3 8.42 -19.05 -4.32
N LEU A 4 7.80 -18.31 -3.39
CA LEU A 4 6.34 -18.23 -3.26
C LEU A 4 5.71 -17.40 -4.38
N ILE A 5 6.37 -16.31 -4.78
CA ILE A 5 5.97 -15.46 -5.91
C ILE A 5 5.98 -16.25 -7.22
N LYS A 6 7.04 -17.03 -7.45
CA LYS A 6 7.18 -17.91 -8.62
C LYS A 6 6.08 -18.99 -8.66
N ARG A 7 5.78 -19.61 -7.51
CA ARG A 7 4.66 -20.57 -7.39
C ARG A 7 3.30 -19.96 -7.71
N ARG A 8 3.09 -18.69 -7.40
CA ARG A 8 1.84 -17.96 -7.68
C ARG A 8 1.78 -17.36 -9.09
N ASN A 9 2.77 -17.64 -9.94
CA ASN A 9 2.91 -17.05 -11.28
C ASN A 9 2.86 -15.51 -11.28
N ILE A 10 3.33 -14.89 -10.19
CA ILE A 10 3.42 -13.44 -10.09
C ILE A 10 4.80 -13.02 -10.59
N ARG A 11 4.88 -12.04 -11.48
CA ARG A 11 6.16 -11.49 -11.94
C ARG A 11 6.68 -10.48 -10.91
N PRO A 12 7.74 -10.78 -10.14
CA PRO A 12 8.27 -9.83 -9.17
C PRO A 12 8.97 -8.69 -9.88
N HIS A 13 8.62 -7.46 -9.52
CA HIS A 13 9.32 -6.25 -9.97
C HIS A 13 10.22 -5.73 -8.85
N ILE A 14 11.03 -6.60 -8.24
CA ILE A 14 11.89 -6.32 -7.08
C ILE A 14 13.32 -6.11 -7.57
N ARG A 15 13.90 -4.94 -7.25
CA ARG A 15 15.32 -4.66 -7.53
C ARG A 15 16.20 -5.46 -6.58
N LYS A 16 17.31 -5.99 -7.09
CA LYS A 16 18.27 -6.74 -6.28
C LYS A 16 19.31 -5.81 -5.67
N LYS A 17 19.81 -6.18 -4.48
CA LYS A 17 20.90 -5.46 -3.81
C LYS A 17 22.15 -5.50 -4.71
N GLY A 18 22.76 -4.35 -4.96
CA GLY A 18 23.92 -4.21 -5.85
C GLY A 18 23.59 -3.78 -7.29
N GLU A 19 22.31 -3.69 -7.66
CA GLU A 19 21.93 -3.08 -8.93
C GLU A 19 22.16 -1.57 -8.91
N LYS A 20 22.67 -1.00 -10.01
CA LYS A 20 22.88 0.45 -10.14
C LYS A 20 21.54 1.17 -9.92
N PRO A 21 21.54 2.30 -9.18
CA PRO A 21 20.32 3.08 -8.97
C PRO A 21 19.75 3.50 -10.33
N LEU A 22 18.42 3.57 -10.42
CA LEU A 22 17.77 4.18 -11.59
C LEU A 22 18.08 5.67 -11.55
N ILE A 23 18.96 6.14 -12.43
CA ILE A 23 19.33 7.55 -12.54
C ILE A 23 18.40 8.19 -13.59
N GLY A 24 17.73 9.28 -13.20
CA GLY A 24 16.82 10.04 -14.08
C GLY A 24 15.33 9.69 -13.92
N LYS A 25 14.47 10.37 -14.71
CA LYS A 25 13.03 10.08 -14.77
C LYS A 25 12.82 8.69 -15.39
N TYR A 26 12.33 7.74 -14.60
CA TYR A 26 11.93 6.42 -15.08
C TYR A 26 10.79 6.59 -16.12
N LYS A 27 11.03 6.17 -17.36
CA LYS A 27 10.07 6.31 -18.48
C LYS A 27 9.00 5.19 -18.53
N GLY A 28 9.00 4.26 -17.57
CA GLY A 28 8.02 3.18 -17.50
C GLY A 28 6.79 3.56 -16.67
N LYS A 29 5.68 2.85 -16.88
CA LYS A 29 4.50 2.96 -16.01
C LYS A 29 4.92 2.62 -14.57
N PRO A 30 4.75 3.52 -13.60
CA PRO A 30 5.03 3.18 -12.21
C PRO A 30 4.05 2.06 -11.80
N ILE A 31 4.59 0.96 -11.27
CA ILE A 31 3.84 -0.27 -11.02
C ILE A 31 3.46 -0.39 -9.53
N ARG A 32 4.23 0.26 -8.66
CA ARG A 32 4.12 0.16 -7.19
C ARG A 32 3.36 1.30 -6.54
N TRP A 33 3.13 2.40 -7.27
CA TRP A 33 2.61 3.63 -6.67
C TRP A 33 1.26 3.44 -6.00
N VAL A 34 0.42 2.51 -6.49
CA VAL A 34 -0.89 2.22 -5.86
C VAL A 34 -0.67 1.69 -4.45
N VAL A 35 0.18 0.67 -4.29
CA VAL A 35 0.49 0.06 -2.99
C VAL A 35 1.19 1.06 -2.07
N GLU A 36 2.17 1.81 -2.59
CA GLU A 36 2.90 2.82 -1.83
C GLU A 36 1.98 3.97 -1.37
N ARG A 37 1.06 4.41 -2.24
CA ARG A 37 0.03 5.39 -1.91
C ARG A 37 -0.90 4.86 -0.80
N THR A 38 -1.40 3.63 -0.93
CA THR A 38 -2.25 3.03 0.09
C THR A 38 -1.53 2.92 1.44
N ASN A 39 -0.27 2.47 1.43
CA ASN A 39 0.56 2.44 2.65
C ASN A 39 0.76 3.84 3.24
N SER A 40 0.96 4.87 2.39
CA SER A 40 1.06 6.26 2.86
C SER A 40 -0.23 6.73 3.55
N TRP A 41 -1.41 6.30 3.06
CA TRP A 41 -2.68 6.57 3.74
C TRP A 41 -2.77 5.84 5.07
N HIS A 42 -2.36 4.58 5.14
CA HIS A 42 -2.33 3.82 6.40
C HIS A 42 -1.36 4.42 7.42
N ASN A 43 -0.25 5.03 6.98
CA ASN A 43 0.69 5.70 7.87
C ASN A 43 0.09 6.91 8.62
N ARG A 44 -1.05 7.46 8.16
CA ARG A 44 -1.80 8.50 8.89
C ARG A 44 -2.49 7.96 10.14
N PHE A 45 -2.67 6.65 10.24
CA PHE A 45 -3.23 5.98 11.41
C PHE A 45 -2.10 5.50 12.30
N ARG A 46 -1.80 6.26 13.36
CA ARG A 46 -0.65 6.01 14.27
C ARG A 46 -0.60 4.59 14.84
N ALA A 47 -1.76 4.02 15.17
CA ALA A 47 -1.87 2.65 15.68
C ALA A 47 -1.44 1.59 14.64
N ILE A 48 -1.73 1.81 13.36
CA ILE A 48 -1.33 0.92 12.26
C ILE A 48 0.14 1.11 11.92
N LEU A 49 0.61 2.37 11.86
CA LEU A 49 2.01 2.72 11.57
C LEU A 49 2.98 2.07 12.57
N ILE A 50 2.70 2.22 13.87
CA ILE A 50 3.54 1.68 14.95
C ILE A 50 3.24 0.19 15.17
N ARG A 51 2.11 -0.31 14.67
CA ARG A 51 1.56 -1.64 14.96
C ARG A 51 1.37 -1.85 16.46
N TRP A 52 0.45 -1.09 17.04
CA TRP A 52 0.08 -1.19 18.46
C TRP A 52 -0.54 -2.53 18.84
N GLU A 53 -1.31 -3.12 17.93
CA GLU A 53 -2.00 -4.38 18.17
C GLU A 53 -1.01 -5.53 18.32
N ARG A 54 -1.04 -6.18 19.49
CA ARG A 54 -0.22 -7.36 19.79
C ARG A 54 -0.70 -8.60 19.04
N LYS A 55 -2.01 -8.72 18.83
CA LYS A 55 -2.64 -9.83 18.12
C LYS A 55 -2.74 -9.52 16.62
N ALA A 56 -2.44 -10.50 15.78
CA ALA A 56 -2.44 -10.33 14.33
C ALA A 56 -3.86 -10.07 13.80
N GLU A 57 -4.87 -10.69 14.42
CA GLU A 57 -6.27 -10.56 14.09
C GLU A 57 -6.77 -9.13 14.33
N ASN A 58 -6.39 -8.52 15.45
CA ASN A 58 -6.74 -7.15 15.77
C ASN A 58 -6.07 -6.15 14.82
N TYR A 59 -4.80 -6.39 14.47
CA TYR A 59 -4.09 -5.58 13.48
C TYR A 59 -4.79 -5.64 12.12
N LEU A 60 -5.20 -6.84 11.71
CA LEU A 60 -5.95 -7.05 10.47
C LEU A 60 -7.31 -6.34 10.49
N ALA A 61 -8.06 -6.43 11.60
CA ALA A 61 -9.31 -5.70 11.77
C ALA A 61 -9.10 -4.17 11.68
N SER A 62 -8.05 -3.65 12.31
CA SER A 62 -7.68 -2.23 12.25
C SER A 62 -7.34 -1.78 10.83
N LEU A 63 -6.65 -2.62 10.05
CA LEU A 63 -6.36 -2.37 8.63
C LEU A 63 -7.64 -2.29 7.79
N TYR A 64 -8.60 -3.19 8.01
CA TYR A 64 -9.89 -3.16 7.31
C TYR A 64 -10.69 -1.91 7.70
N LEU A 65 -10.71 -1.55 8.98
CA LEU A 65 -11.37 -0.34 9.45
C LEU A 65 -10.78 0.92 8.82
N ALA A 66 -9.46 1.08 8.84
CA ALA A 66 -8.79 2.22 8.21
C ALA A 66 -9.07 2.29 6.70
N SER A 67 -9.08 1.15 6.01
CA SER A 67 -9.41 1.08 4.59
C SER A 67 -10.86 1.51 4.33
N SER A 68 -11.80 1.11 5.20
CA SER A 68 -13.20 1.51 5.12
C SER A 68 -13.38 3.02 5.34
N ILE A 69 -12.68 3.60 6.31
CA ILE A 69 -12.70 5.06 6.57
C ILE A 69 -12.14 5.83 5.37
N ILE A 70 -11.04 5.35 4.78
CA ILE A 70 -10.46 5.98 3.58
C ILE A 70 -11.49 6.01 2.44
N VAL A 71 -12.14 4.88 2.15
CA VAL A 71 -13.17 4.79 1.11
C VAL A 71 -14.35 5.69 1.43
N PHE A 72 -14.81 5.70 2.68
CA PHE A 72 -15.91 6.55 3.14
C PHE A 72 -15.61 8.05 2.94
N ASN A 73 -14.40 8.51 3.27
CA ASN A 73 -13.99 9.90 3.05
C ASN A 73 -13.92 10.27 1.57
N PHE A 74 -13.49 9.34 0.70
CA PHE A 74 -13.53 9.56 -0.75
C PHE A 74 -14.96 9.71 -1.26
N LEU A 75 -15.87 8.87 -0.76
CA LEU A 75 -17.29 8.94 -1.14
C LEU A 75 -17.89 10.28 -0.70
N ILE A 76 -17.76 10.66 0.57
CA ILE A 76 -18.29 11.95 1.06
C ILE A 76 -17.71 13.13 0.27
N GLY A 77 -16.39 13.16 0.07
CA GLY A 77 -15.77 14.24 -0.70
C GLY A 77 -16.29 14.32 -2.14
N SER A 78 -16.67 13.19 -2.74
CA SER A 78 -17.30 13.14 -4.07
C SER A 78 -18.75 13.64 -4.04
N PHE A 79 -19.51 13.35 -2.98
CA PHE A 79 -20.86 13.87 -2.80
C PHE A 79 -20.90 15.39 -2.56
N GLU A 80 -19.93 15.92 -1.81
CA GLU A 80 -19.83 17.36 -1.51
C GLU A 80 -19.34 18.20 -2.69
N THR A 81 -18.57 17.61 -3.61
CA THR A 81 -18.03 18.32 -4.79
C THR A 81 -18.95 18.31 -6.01
N GLY A 82 -20.11 17.63 -5.96
CA GLY A 82 -21.22 17.85 -6.88
C GLY A 82 -20.87 17.79 -8.37
N SER A 83 -20.17 16.75 -8.81
CA SER A 83 -20.04 16.37 -10.22
C SER A 83 -20.92 15.18 -10.56
#